data_AF-A0AAU3SXW1-F1
#
_entry.id   AF-A0AAU3SXW1-F1
#
_cell.length_a   1.000
_cell.length_b   1.000
_cell.length_c   1.000
_cell.angle_alpha   90.00
_cell.angle_beta   90.00
_cell.angle_gamma   90.00
#
_symmetry.space_group_name_H-M   'P 1'
#
loop_
_entity.id
_entity.type
_entity.pdbx_description
1 polymer ?
#
loop_
_entity_poly.entity_id
_entity_poly.type
_entity_poly.pdbx_seq_one_letter_code
_entity_poly.pdbx_strand_id
1 'polypeptide(L)'
;MEALAVRLSGLDSYAEGAIRVVAFYDTLMRRRVDLPALARASAGLAECVAGFRLHGTGRVVRVSPDGGQVSALPPAASSTAPITLDEEEIGAVWLERAGAPNPLDEVLLERLALAAAAVVERYGIAPTTMADPALVELAISSDGDEAARARALRLLGFAAGLPVRAVAVRSRLPLDRIGALVCPARPVKAASVAGVGVILATAVDTARFPADVRAGIGAAGSPDRSWRQARTALRFTTPREPVVRHDDLGALALLADIPRGAARENRDVAAVARVAAHPEDLATLDAYCATGSLRRAADLLHLHHSSVARRIDQIGKTLGIDFTEPTGLQRAALALTAWRLLDD
;
A
#
# COMPACT_ATOMS: atom_id res chain seq x y z
N MET A 1 28.93 -21.99 29.42
CA MET A 1 27.77 -22.73 29.96
C MET A 1 28.17 -23.66 31.10
N GLU A 2 29.33 -24.33 31.04
CA GLU A 2 29.80 -25.23 32.11
C GLU A 2 30.01 -24.56 33.47
N ALA A 3 30.51 -23.32 33.52
CA ALA A 3 30.71 -22.59 34.78
C ALA A 3 29.40 -22.19 35.50
N LEU A 4 28.27 -22.12 34.78
CA LEU A 4 26.94 -21.92 35.37
C LEU A 4 26.36 -23.26 35.84
N ALA A 5 26.53 -24.34 35.08
CA ALA A 5 26.08 -25.68 35.45
C ALA A 5 26.66 -26.17 36.80
N VAL A 6 27.93 -25.85 37.09
CA VAL A 6 28.60 -26.23 38.35
C VAL A 6 28.10 -25.42 39.57
N ARG A 7 27.52 -24.24 39.37
CA ARG A 7 26.94 -23.40 40.46
C ARG A 7 25.46 -23.71 40.75
N LEU A 8 24.83 -24.58 39.96
CA LEU A 8 23.39 -24.86 40.01
C LEU A 8 23.04 -26.16 40.76
N SER A 9 24.03 -26.94 41.21
CA SER A 9 23.84 -28.25 41.87
C SER A 9 23.19 -28.21 43.26
N GLY A 10 22.69 -27.05 43.70
CA GLY A 10 21.94 -26.86 44.95
C GLY A 10 20.59 -26.16 44.78
N LEU A 11 20.12 -25.97 43.54
CA LEU A 11 18.79 -25.43 43.26
C LEU A 11 17.75 -26.56 43.18
N ASP A 12 16.52 -26.29 43.62
CA ASP A 12 15.39 -27.19 43.35
C ASP A 12 15.14 -27.28 41.83
N SER A 13 14.69 -28.45 41.39
CA SER A 13 14.35 -28.83 40.00
C SER A 13 13.56 -27.76 39.23
N TYR A 14 12.66 -27.04 39.91
CA TYR A 14 11.91 -25.93 39.35
C TYR A 14 12.81 -24.76 38.90
N ALA A 15 13.75 -24.36 39.76
CA ALA A 15 14.64 -23.23 39.49
C ALA A 15 15.62 -23.55 38.36
N GLU A 16 16.11 -24.79 38.27
CA GLU A 16 16.88 -25.25 37.11
C GLU A 16 16.05 -25.17 35.82
N GLY A 17 14.81 -25.65 35.86
CA GLY A 17 13.86 -25.57 34.75
C GLY A 17 13.60 -24.13 34.28
N ALA A 18 13.32 -23.21 35.21
CA ALA A 18 13.08 -21.80 34.91
C ALA A 18 14.30 -21.15 34.24
N ILE A 19 15.52 -21.40 34.72
CA ILE A 19 16.75 -20.87 34.12
C ILE A 19 16.92 -21.39 32.68
N ARG A 20 16.58 -22.65 32.41
CA ARG A 20 16.64 -23.20 31.04
C ARG A 20 15.64 -22.52 30.10
N VAL A 21 14.43 -22.24 30.58
CA VAL A 21 13.43 -21.47 29.82
C VAL A 21 13.96 -20.07 29.47
N VAL A 22 14.55 -19.37 30.45
CA VAL A 22 15.16 -18.04 30.22
C VAL A 22 16.28 -18.12 29.18
N ALA A 23 17.22 -19.05 29.34
CA ALA A 23 18.34 -19.22 28.42
C ALA A 23 17.89 -19.58 26.98
N PHE A 24 16.79 -20.33 26.85
CA PHE A 24 16.18 -20.65 25.57
C PHE A 24 15.67 -19.40 24.86
N TYR A 25 14.85 -18.57 25.52
CA TYR A 25 14.33 -17.34 24.92
C TYR A 25 15.44 -16.31 24.64
N ASP A 26 16.44 -16.18 25.52
CA ASP A 26 17.61 -15.34 25.26
C ASP A 26 18.36 -15.76 24.00
N THR A 27 18.42 -17.06 23.71
CA THR A 27 19.05 -17.59 22.49
C THR A 27 18.22 -17.23 21.26
N LEU A 28 16.89 -17.36 21.33
CA LEU A 28 15.99 -16.94 20.26
C LEU A 28 16.08 -15.43 19.98
N MET A 29 16.15 -14.61 21.04
CA MET A 29 16.28 -13.17 20.94
C MET A 29 17.61 -12.75 20.31
N ARG A 30 18.71 -13.41 20.67
CA ARG A 30 20.03 -13.22 20.04
C ARG A 30 20.03 -13.60 18.56
N ARG A 31 19.34 -14.68 18.18
CA ARG A 31 19.19 -15.14 16.78
C ARG A 31 18.20 -14.31 15.95
N ARG A 32 17.51 -13.35 16.58
CA ARG A 32 16.56 -12.43 15.91
C ARG A 32 15.43 -13.14 15.17
N VAL A 33 14.90 -14.22 15.76
CA VAL A 33 13.80 -14.99 15.16
C VAL A 33 12.54 -14.13 14.95
N ASP A 34 11.73 -14.49 13.95
CA ASP A 34 10.44 -13.85 13.69
C ASP A 34 9.32 -14.46 14.55
N LEU A 35 8.14 -13.84 14.52
CA LEU A 35 6.96 -14.28 15.27
C LEU A 35 6.58 -15.76 14.99
N PRO A 36 6.47 -16.23 13.73
CA PRO A 36 6.22 -17.65 13.44
C PRO A 36 7.29 -18.61 13.99
N ALA A 37 8.57 -18.28 13.87
CA ALA A 37 9.64 -19.11 14.43
C ALA A 37 9.63 -19.12 15.96
N LEU A 38 9.30 -17.98 16.59
CA LEU A 38 9.13 -17.88 18.03
C LEU A 38 7.98 -18.79 18.53
N ALA A 39 6.82 -18.77 17.87
CA ALA A 39 5.71 -19.68 18.20
C ALA A 39 6.10 -21.15 18.05
N ARG A 40 6.78 -21.51 16.95
CA ARG A 40 7.22 -22.88 16.70
C ARG A 40 8.19 -23.38 17.75
N ALA A 41 9.19 -22.58 18.09
CA ALA A 41 10.18 -22.90 19.10
C ALA A 41 9.52 -23.03 20.49
N SER A 42 8.55 -22.16 20.80
CA SER A 42 7.79 -22.19 22.05
C SER A 42 6.88 -23.41 22.16
N ALA A 43 6.20 -23.79 21.06
CA ALA A 43 5.38 -25.00 21.01
C ALA A 43 6.22 -26.27 21.24
N GLY A 44 7.43 -26.32 20.66
CA GLY A 44 8.39 -27.40 20.89
C GLY A 44 8.90 -27.46 22.33
N LEU A 45 9.20 -26.31 22.95
CA LEU A 45 9.63 -26.25 24.36
C LEU A 45 8.50 -26.61 25.33
N ALA A 46 7.27 -26.18 25.03
CA ALA A 46 6.11 -26.41 25.89
C ALA A 46 5.49 -27.81 25.69
N GLU A 47 5.86 -28.51 24.62
CA GLU A 47 5.27 -29.78 24.18
C GLU A 47 3.74 -29.70 24.01
N CYS A 48 3.24 -28.52 23.63
CA CYS A 48 1.83 -28.26 23.41
C CYS A 48 1.64 -27.14 22.39
N VAL A 49 0.39 -26.85 22.01
CA VAL A 49 0.14 -25.76 21.05
C VAL A 49 0.46 -24.42 21.74
N ALA A 50 1.29 -23.62 21.09
CA ALA A 50 1.57 -22.25 21.51
C ALA A 50 1.02 -21.26 20.48
N GLY A 51 0.49 -20.14 20.97
CA GLY A 51 -0.05 -19.11 20.11
C GLY A 51 0.14 -17.70 20.66
N PHE A 52 -0.03 -16.73 19.76
CA PHE A 52 -0.16 -15.33 20.12
C PHE A 52 -1.10 -14.60 19.17
N ARG A 53 -1.65 -13.50 19.67
CA ARG A 53 -2.57 -12.60 18.99
C ARG A 53 -2.11 -11.18 19.23
N LEU A 54 -2.07 -10.36 18.18
CA LEU A 54 -1.81 -8.93 18.28
C LEU A 54 -3.09 -8.15 18.02
N HIS A 55 -3.47 -7.24 18.92
CA HIS A 55 -4.71 -6.48 18.82
C HIS A 55 -4.72 -5.53 17.61
N GLY A 56 -3.61 -4.84 17.34
CA GLY A 56 -3.53 -3.84 16.26
C GLY A 56 -3.60 -4.40 14.83
N THR A 57 -3.20 -5.66 14.61
CA THR A 57 -3.19 -6.28 13.26
C THR A 57 -4.22 -7.39 13.11
N GLY A 58 -4.86 -7.83 14.19
CA GLY A 58 -5.69 -9.04 14.21
C GLY A 58 -4.92 -10.32 13.88
N ARG A 59 -3.58 -10.26 13.78
CA ARG A 59 -2.75 -11.39 13.40
C ARG A 59 -2.76 -12.43 14.53
N VAL A 60 -3.13 -13.65 14.16
CA VAL A 60 -3.11 -14.83 15.04
C VAL A 60 -2.13 -15.84 14.48
N VAL A 61 -1.22 -16.32 15.31
CA VAL A 61 -0.31 -17.43 14.99
C VAL A 61 -0.53 -18.52 16.02
N ARG A 62 -0.75 -19.75 15.54
CA ARG A 62 -0.94 -20.96 16.35
C ARG A 62 -0.12 -22.08 15.76
N VAL A 63 0.73 -22.70 16.57
CA VAL A 63 1.66 -23.73 16.12
C VAL A 63 1.59 -24.94 17.04
N SER A 64 1.44 -26.12 16.45
CA SER A 64 1.51 -27.43 17.12
C SER A 64 2.95 -27.75 17.55
N PRO A 65 3.17 -28.58 18.58
CA PRO A 65 4.50 -29.08 18.93
C PRO A 65 5.22 -29.77 17.76
N ASP A 66 4.49 -30.36 16.81
CA ASP A 66 5.05 -30.96 15.58
C ASP A 66 5.50 -29.91 14.55
N GLY A 67 5.35 -28.63 14.87
CA GLY A 67 5.74 -27.49 14.04
C GLY A 67 4.75 -27.11 12.95
N GLY A 68 3.64 -27.84 12.82
CA GLY A 68 2.54 -27.54 11.91
C GLY A 68 1.70 -26.34 12.37
N GLN A 69 1.30 -25.48 11.42
CA GLN A 69 0.41 -24.35 11.71
C GLN A 69 -1.02 -24.86 11.91
N VAL A 70 -1.69 -24.44 12.99
CA VAL A 70 -3.04 -24.91 13.32
C VAL A 70 -4.07 -23.86 12.89
N SER A 71 -4.92 -24.21 11.92
CA SER A 71 -5.90 -23.28 11.32
C SER A 71 -7.32 -23.35 11.93
N ALA A 72 -7.59 -24.30 12.83
CA ALA A 72 -8.92 -24.43 13.46
C ALA A 72 -9.23 -23.23 14.38
N LEU A 73 -10.51 -23.04 14.79
CA LEU A 73 -10.84 -22.10 15.86
C LEU A 73 -10.09 -22.50 17.15
N PRO A 74 -9.60 -21.54 17.96
CA PRO A 74 -8.93 -21.86 19.20
C PRO A 74 -9.92 -22.55 20.15
N PRO A 75 -9.59 -23.71 20.75
CA PRO A 75 -10.23 -24.09 22.00
C PRO A 75 -9.94 -23.00 23.05
N ALA A 76 -10.74 -22.93 24.12
CA ALA A 76 -10.46 -22.02 25.24
C ALA A 76 -9.00 -22.24 25.70
N ALA A 77 -8.21 -21.18 25.70
CA ALA A 77 -6.79 -21.25 26.09
C ALA A 77 -6.66 -21.77 27.53
N SER A 78 -5.72 -22.69 27.76
CA SER A 78 -5.50 -23.27 29.09
C SER A 78 -4.81 -22.27 30.02
N SER A 79 -3.97 -21.40 29.46
CA SER A 79 -3.29 -20.32 30.17
C SER A 79 -2.92 -19.20 29.20
N THR A 80 -3.00 -17.94 29.65
CA THR A 80 -2.74 -16.76 28.83
C THR A 80 -1.88 -15.75 29.59
N ALA A 81 -1.03 -15.01 28.88
CA ALA A 81 -0.34 -13.85 29.41
C ALA A 81 -0.44 -12.67 28.42
N PRO A 82 -0.58 -11.43 28.91
CA PRO A 82 -0.62 -10.25 28.06
C PRO A 82 0.75 -9.97 27.44
N ILE A 83 0.76 -9.47 26.22
CA ILE A 83 1.95 -8.85 25.61
C ILE A 83 1.86 -7.35 25.89
N THR A 84 2.79 -6.82 26.67
CA THR A 84 2.86 -5.39 26.99
C THR A 84 4.07 -4.74 26.32
N LEU A 85 3.87 -3.55 25.75
CA LEU A 85 4.91 -2.70 25.18
C LEU A 85 4.60 -1.26 25.58
N ASP A 86 5.58 -0.53 26.13
CA ASP A 86 5.40 0.84 26.62
C ASP A 86 4.18 1.01 27.56
N GLU A 87 4.00 0.05 28.47
CA GLU A 87 2.86 -0.01 29.41
C GLU A 87 1.46 -0.24 28.77
N GLU A 88 1.38 -0.45 27.45
CA GLU A 88 0.14 -0.80 26.75
C GLU A 88 0.05 -2.30 26.43
N GLU A 89 -1.13 -2.89 26.61
CA GLU A 89 -1.41 -4.28 26.20
C GLU A 89 -1.69 -4.36 24.69
N ILE A 90 -0.69 -4.80 23.93
CA ILE A 90 -0.73 -4.88 22.46
C ILE A 90 -1.21 -6.25 21.94
N GLY A 91 -1.41 -7.22 22.83
CA GLY A 91 -1.82 -8.56 22.46
C GLY A 91 -1.76 -9.55 23.61
N ALA A 92 -1.84 -10.85 23.29
CA ALA A 92 -1.73 -11.92 24.25
C ALA A 92 -1.01 -13.13 23.66
N VAL A 93 -0.30 -13.87 24.52
CA VAL A 93 0.26 -15.19 24.25
C VAL A 93 -0.47 -16.24 25.06
N TRP A 94 -0.50 -17.48 24.57
CA TRP A 94 -1.18 -18.57 25.27
C TRP A 94 -0.57 -19.94 24.96
N LEU A 95 -0.90 -20.88 25.85
CA LEU A 95 -0.65 -22.31 25.68
C LEU A 95 -1.98 -23.08 25.69
N GLU A 96 -2.06 -24.15 24.92
CA GLU A 96 -3.22 -25.06 24.88
C GLU A 96 -2.77 -26.44 25.36
N ARG A 97 -2.94 -26.69 26.66
CA ARG A 97 -2.68 -27.99 27.29
C ARG A 97 -3.98 -28.78 27.45
N ALA A 98 -3.92 -30.08 27.16
CA ALA A 98 -5.02 -31.01 27.38
C ALA A 98 -5.20 -31.41 28.86
N GLY A 99 -4.22 -31.11 29.72
CA GLY A 99 -4.22 -31.43 31.15
C GLY A 99 -3.90 -30.22 32.04
N ALA A 100 -3.59 -30.47 33.32
CA ALA A 100 -3.23 -29.41 34.27
C ALA A 100 -2.02 -28.59 33.79
N PRO A 101 -1.94 -27.29 34.12
CA PRO A 101 -0.79 -26.45 33.82
C PRO A 101 0.51 -27.05 34.37
N ASN A 102 1.58 -26.99 33.58
CA ASN A 102 2.92 -27.33 34.04
C ASN A 102 3.43 -26.19 34.94
N PRO A 103 4.12 -26.46 36.06
CA PRO A 103 4.71 -25.41 36.90
C PRO A 103 5.54 -24.36 36.13
N LEU A 104 6.20 -24.76 35.04
CA LEU A 104 7.03 -23.85 34.23
C LEU A 104 6.24 -23.01 33.21
N ASP A 105 4.93 -23.25 33.05
CA ASP A 105 4.11 -22.53 32.06
C ASP A 105 4.05 -21.04 32.31
N GLU A 106 4.04 -20.62 33.59
CA GLU A 106 4.02 -19.22 33.97
C GLU A 106 5.30 -18.51 33.51
N VAL A 107 6.46 -19.10 33.77
CA VAL A 107 7.78 -18.59 33.33
C VAL A 107 7.86 -18.61 31.80
N LEU A 108 7.34 -19.65 31.15
CA LEU A 108 7.35 -19.76 29.69
C LEU A 108 6.47 -18.66 29.07
N LEU A 109 5.26 -18.45 29.57
CA LEU A 109 4.34 -17.42 29.10
C LEU A 109 4.90 -16.02 29.33
N GLU A 110 5.50 -15.76 30.49
CA GLU A 110 6.18 -14.48 30.78
C GLU A 110 7.30 -14.22 29.76
N ARG A 111 8.18 -15.21 29.54
CA ARG A 111 9.30 -15.07 28.61
C ARG A 111 8.85 -15.01 27.15
N LEU A 112 7.80 -15.72 26.80
CA LEU A 112 7.16 -15.65 25.49
C LEU A 112 6.53 -14.28 25.25
N ALA A 113 5.84 -13.71 26.24
CA ALA A 113 5.26 -12.37 26.16
C ALA A 113 6.34 -11.31 25.98
N LEU A 114 7.42 -11.35 26.77
CA LEU A 114 8.57 -10.45 26.63
C LEU A 114 9.27 -10.61 25.28
N ALA A 115 9.48 -11.85 24.83
CA ALA A 115 10.07 -12.13 23.52
C ALA A 115 9.17 -11.65 22.39
N ALA A 116 7.85 -11.84 22.50
CA ALA A 116 6.88 -11.34 21.54
C ALA A 116 6.85 -9.82 21.52
N ALA A 117 6.89 -9.16 22.69
CA ALA A 117 7.00 -7.71 22.82
C ALA A 117 8.28 -7.20 22.17
N ALA A 118 9.44 -7.81 22.42
CA ALA A 118 10.71 -7.40 21.82
C ALA A 118 10.78 -7.65 20.31
N VAL A 119 10.14 -8.71 19.82
CA VAL A 119 9.97 -8.98 18.38
C VAL A 119 9.01 -7.94 17.79
N VAL A 120 7.91 -7.61 18.47
CA VAL A 120 7.00 -6.55 18.05
C VAL A 120 7.68 -5.20 18.13
N GLU A 121 8.48 -4.84 19.12
CA GLU A 121 9.18 -3.56 19.16
C GLU A 121 10.19 -3.45 18.00
N ARG A 122 10.96 -4.53 17.78
CA ARG A 122 11.98 -4.62 16.73
C ARG A 122 11.41 -4.61 15.32
N TYR A 123 10.27 -5.25 15.10
CA TYR A 123 9.58 -5.31 13.81
C TYR A 123 8.34 -4.40 13.75
N GLY A 124 8.11 -3.62 14.79
CA GLY A 124 6.83 -2.95 15.08
C GLY A 124 7.05 -1.63 15.83
N ILE A 125 7.86 -0.78 15.21
CA ILE A 125 7.18 0.35 14.57
C ILE A 125 6.12 -0.30 13.68
N ALA A 126 4.89 -0.49 14.18
CA ALA A 126 3.78 -1.07 13.40
C ALA A 126 3.92 -0.48 12.00
N PRO A 127 4.20 -1.24 10.93
CA PRO A 127 4.87 -0.71 9.74
C PRO A 127 4.12 0.53 9.32
N THR A 128 4.63 1.69 9.71
CA THR A 128 3.79 2.87 9.67
C THR A 128 3.64 3.11 8.19
N THR A 129 2.41 3.12 7.70
CA THR A 129 2.23 3.44 6.29
C THR A 129 2.87 4.79 6.05
N MET A 130 2.82 5.73 7.01
CA MET A 130 3.67 6.92 6.96
C MET A 130 5.16 6.60 7.16
N ALA A 131 5.98 7.04 6.22
CA ALA A 131 7.43 6.97 6.26
C ALA A 131 8.04 8.37 6.38
N ASP A 132 9.33 8.43 6.72
CA ASP A 132 10.15 9.63 6.59
C ASP A 132 10.14 10.11 5.12
N PRO A 133 9.66 11.34 4.83
CA PRO A 133 9.66 11.90 3.49
C PRO A 133 11.03 11.89 2.82
N ALA A 134 12.12 12.08 3.58
CA ALA A 134 13.48 12.10 3.02
C ALA A 134 13.90 10.71 2.50
N LEU A 135 13.51 9.64 3.20
CA LEU A 135 13.76 8.26 2.74
C LEU A 135 12.92 7.91 1.52
N VAL A 136 11.66 8.38 1.46
CA VAL A 136 10.79 8.18 0.29
C VAL A 136 11.32 8.94 -0.91
N GLU A 137 11.73 10.20 -0.72
CA GLU A 137 12.33 11.03 -1.76
C GLU A 137 13.63 10.40 -2.31
N LEU A 138 14.50 9.91 -1.43
CA LEU A 138 15.70 9.19 -1.82
C LEU A 138 15.38 7.91 -2.62
N ALA A 139 14.31 7.19 -2.25
CA ALA A 139 13.89 5.98 -2.95
C ALA A 139 13.38 6.26 -4.37
N ILE A 140 12.67 7.38 -4.58
CA ILE A 140 12.07 7.74 -5.88
C ILE A 140 12.91 8.70 -6.73
N SER A 141 14.06 9.16 -6.21
CA SER A 141 14.93 10.09 -6.92
C SER A 141 15.55 9.45 -8.17
N SER A 142 15.51 10.21 -9.29
CA SER A 142 16.21 9.88 -10.53
C SER A 142 17.71 10.08 -10.46
N ASP A 143 18.16 10.97 -9.59
CA ASP A 143 19.55 11.48 -9.59
C ASP A 143 20.42 10.74 -8.56
N GLY A 144 19.80 9.87 -7.75
CA GLY A 144 20.46 9.10 -6.71
C GLY A 144 21.14 7.84 -7.24
N ASP A 145 22.22 7.45 -6.56
CA ASP A 145 22.90 6.17 -6.73
C ASP A 145 21.96 4.99 -6.42
N GLU A 146 22.05 3.92 -7.21
CA GLU A 146 21.28 2.69 -7.05
C GLU A 146 21.51 2.06 -5.67
N ALA A 147 22.73 2.14 -5.12
CA ALA A 147 23.02 1.62 -3.78
C ALA A 147 22.31 2.43 -2.69
N ALA A 148 22.25 3.76 -2.83
CA ALA A 148 21.52 4.64 -1.91
C ALA A 148 20.01 4.35 -1.97
N ARG A 149 19.46 4.16 -3.17
CA ARG A 149 18.06 3.77 -3.40
C ARG A 149 17.74 2.42 -2.76
N ALA A 150 18.57 1.40 -3.00
CA ALA A 150 18.41 0.07 -2.42
C ALA A 150 18.51 0.10 -0.88
N ARG A 151 19.36 0.96 -0.31
CA ARG A 151 19.42 1.21 1.13
C ARG A 151 18.14 1.86 1.65
N ALA A 152 17.63 2.90 0.98
CA ALA A 152 16.39 3.57 1.36
C ALA A 152 15.20 2.59 1.37
N LEU A 153 15.04 1.79 0.31
CA LEU A 153 13.99 0.76 0.23
C LEU A 153 14.08 -0.26 1.38
N ARG A 154 15.29 -0.71 1.74
CA ARG A 154 15.49 -1.61 2.89
C ARG A 154 15.10 -0.97 4.22
N LEU A 155 15.46 0.31 4.43
CA LEU A 155 15.08 1.07 5.63
C LEU A 155 13.56 1.29 5.69
N LEU A 156 12.91 1.39 4.53
CA LEU A 156 11.46 1.44 4.38
C LEU A 156 10.78 0.07 4.54
N GLY A 157 11.54 -1.02 4.74
CA GLY A 157 11.01 -2.37 4.96
C GLY A 157 10.66 -3.15 3.69
N PHE A 158 11.10 -2.71 2.51
CA PHE A 158 10.98 -3.48 1.27
C PHE A 158 12.14 -4.47 1.14
N ALA A 159 11.82 -5.74 0.88
CA ALA A 159 12.82 -6.77 0.63
C ALA A 159 13.54 -6.53 -0.71
N ALA A 160 14.83 -6.88 -0.75
CA ALA A 160 15.63 -6.78 -1.97
C ALA A 160 15.05 -7.67 -3.08
N GLY A 161 15.06 -7.18 -4.32
CA GLY A 161 14.62 -7.92 -5.51
C GLY A 161 13.11 -8.00 -5.72
N LEU A 162 12.28 -7.53 -4.78
CA LEU A 162 10.84 -7.41 -5.02
C LEU A 162 10.52 -6.12 -5.78
N PRO A 163 9.72 -6.18 -6.87
CA PRO A 163 9.35 -4.98 -7.59
C PRO A 163 8.46 -4.09 -6.73
N VAL A 164 8.83 -2.81 -6.63
CA VAL A 164 8.05 -1.77 -5.96
C VAL A 164 7.32 -0.96 -7.03
N ARG A 165 6.08 -0.59 -6.75
CA ARG A 165 5.28 0.36 -7.51
C ARG A 165 5.17 1.65 -6.73
N ALA A 166 5.30 2.78 -7.42
CA ALA A 166 4.95 4.08 -6.91
C ALA A 166 3.54 4.47 -7.35
N VAL A 167 2.82 5.13 -6.47
CA VAL A 167 1.52 5.74 -6.72
C VAL A 167 1.60 7.21 -6.35
N ALA A 168 1.22 8.09 -7.28
CA ALA A 168 1.08 9.52 -7.04
C ALA A 168 -0.38 9.81 -6.70
N VAL A 169 -0.63 10.44 -5.56
CA VAL A 169 -1.96 10.59 -4.98
C VAL A 169 -2.26 12.07 -4.72
N ARG A 170 -3.44 12.51 -5.15
CA ARG A 170 -4.09 13.75 -4.73
C ARG A 170 -5.37 13.38 -3.97
N SER A 171 -5.39 13.67 -2.67
CA SER A 171 -6.55 13.42 -1.82
C SER A 171 -6.57 14.33 -0.61
N ARG A 172 -7.77 14.50 -0.04
CA ARG A 172 -7.98 15.06 1.31
C ARG A 172 -7.89 14.00 2.40
N LEU A 173 -7.96 12.72 2.03
CA LEU A 173 -7.84 11.61 2.97
C LEU A 173 -6.37 11.40 3.35
N PRO A 174 -6.09 10.98 4.61
CA PRO A 174 -4.75 10.62 5.03
C PRO A 174 -4.14 9.51 4.14
N LEU A 175 -2.89 9.70 3.72
CA LEU A 175 -2.20 8.79 2.79
C LEU A 175 -1.98 7.39 3.37
N ASP A 176 -1.81 7.29 4.69
CA ASP A 176 -1.70 6.04 5.42
C ASP A 176 -2.95 5.18 5.32
N ARG A 177 -4.13 5.80 5.43
CA ARG A 177 -5.42 5.13 5.24
C ARG A 177 -5.57 4.63 3.81
N ILE A 178 -5.23 5.46 2.82
CA ILE A 178 -5.28 5.08 1.41
C ILE A 178 -4.32 3.90 1.16
N GLY A 179 -3.08 3.99 1.64
CA GLY A 179 -2.06 2.95 1.49
C GLY A 179 -2.48 1.61 2.10
N ALA A 180 -3.06 1.63 3.31
CA ALA A 180 -3.58 0.44 3.96
C ALA A 180 -4.76 -0.19 3.20
N LEU A 181 -5.65 0.63 2.62
CA LEU A 181 -6.77 0.14 1.82
C LEU A 181 -6.30 -0.54 0.54
N VAL A 182 -5.40 0.08 -0.21
CA VAL A 182 -4.98 -0.41 -1.54
C VAL A 182 -3.91 -1.51 -1.44
N CYS A 183 -3.30 -1.70 -0.27
CA CYS A 183 -2.26 -2.71 -0.02
C CYS A 183 -2.38 -3.34 1.39
N PRO A 184 -3.45 -4.09 1.69
CA PRO A 184 -3.76 -4.54 3.06
C PRO A 184 -2.87 -5.67 3.60
N ALA A 185 -2.23 -6.45 2.73
CA ALA A 185 -1.54 -7.69 3.09
C ALA A 185 -0.04 -7.69 2.77
N ARG A 186 0.52 -6.54 2.36
CA ARG A 186 1.91 -6.42 1.92
C ARG A 186 2.53 -5.11 2.41
N PRO A 187 3.88 -4.98 2.37
CA PRO A 187 4.55 -3.74 2.77
C PRO A 187 4.06 -2.55 1.91
N VAL A 188 3.67 -1.49 2.61
CA VAL A 188 3.25 -0.21 2.03
C VAL A 188 3.87 0.93 2.83
N LYS A 189 4.37 1.94 2.12
CA LYS A 189 4.94 3.16 2.70
C LYS A 189 4.46 4.37 1.93
N ALA A 190 4.26 5.48 2.61
CA ALA A 190 3.63 6.66 2.09
C ALA A 190 4.25 7.90 2.74
N ALA A 191 4.39 8.96 1.95
CA ALA A 191 4.83 10.26 2.42
C ALA A 191 4.33 11.35 1.47
N SER A 192 4.31 12.59 1.93
CA SER A 192 4.10 13.73 1.04
C SER A 192 5.46 14.23 0.56
N VAL A 193 5.64 14.35 -0.76
CA VAL A 193 6.87 14.89 -1.38
C VAL A 193 6.46 15.99 -2.34
N ALA A 194 6.97 17.21 -2.12
CA ALA A 194 6.65 18.39 -2.92
C ALA A 194 5.13 18.62 -3.14
N GLY A 195 4.31 18.37 -2.12
CA GLY A 195 2.85 18.57 -2.17
C GLY A 195 2.06 17.46 -2.88
N VAL A 196 2.71 16.38 -3.32
CA VAL A 196 2.06 15.19 -3.88
C VAL A 196 2.24 14.01 -2.95
N GLY A 197 1.16 13.25 -2.72
CA GLY A 197 1.25 12.01 -1.96
C GLY A 197 1.95 10.93 -2.75
N VAL A 198 2.95 10.30 -2.15
CA VAL A 198 3.66 9.12 -2.65
C VAL A 198 3.18 7.92 -1.86
N ILE A 199 2.80 6.84 -2.55
CA ILE A 199 2.66 5.51 -1.94
C ILE A 199 3.57 4.55 -2.67
N LEU A 200 4.50 3.91 -1.95
CA LEU A 200 5.32 2.80 -2.39
C LEU A 200 4.68 1.50 -1.90
N ALA A 201 4.42 0.58 -2.81
CA ALA A 201 3.78 -0.70 -2.49
C ALA A 201 4.27 -1.81 -3.42
N THR A 202 4.23 -3.06 -2.94
CA THR A 202 4.56 -4.24 -3.77
C THR A 202 3.37 -4.78 -4.56
N ALA A 203 2.15 -4.33 -4.22
CA ALA A 203 0.92 -4.58 -4.97
C ALA A 203 -0.04 -3.42 -4.72
N VAL A 204 -0.90 -3.12 -5.69
CA VAL A 204 -1.91 -2.06 -5.59
C VAL A 204 -3.23 -2.61 -6.12
N ASP A 205 -4.22 -2.74 -5.24
CA ASP A 205 -5.59 -3.09 -5.61
C ASP A 205 -6.36 -1.82 -5.98
N THR A 206 -6.60 -1.63 -7.29
CA THR A 206 -7.27 -0.42 -7.77
C THR A 206 -8.74 -0.33 -7.39
N ALA A 207 -9.39 -1.45 -7.10
CA ALA A 207 -10.80 -1.46 -6.72
C ALA A 207 -11.02 -0.90 -5.31
N ARG A 208 -9.95 -0.72 -4.53
CA ARG A 208 -10.00 -0.25 -3.14
C ARG A 208 -9.69 1.24 -2.97
N PHE A 209 -9.46 1.97 -4.06
CA PHE A 209 -9.34 3.43 -3.96
C PHE A 209 -10.69 4.05 -3.58
N PRO A 210 -10.72 4.94 -2.58
CA PRO A 210 -11.91 5.74 -2.29
C PRO A 210 -12.29 6.63 -3.48
N ALA A 211 -13.58 6.90 -3.65
CA ALA A 211 -14.12 7.66 -4.79
C ALA A 211 -13.52 9.08 -4.94
N ASP A 212 -13.16 9.73 -3.82
CA ASP A 212 -12.61 11.09 -3.80
C ASP A 212 -11.08 11.14 -3.96
N VAL A 213 -10.43 10.01 -4.25
CA VAL A 213 -8.99 9.93 -4.43
C VAL A 213 -8.65 9.94 -5.91
N ARG A 214 -7.77 10.86 -6.33
CA ARG A 214 -7.12 10.78 -7.64
C ARG A 214 -5.76 10.13 -7.50
N ALA A 215 -5.49 9.10 -8.29
CA ALA A 215 -4.26 8.35 -8.22
C ALA A 215 -3.70 7.98 -9.61
N GLY A 216 -2.42 8.22 -9.80
CA GLY A 216 -1.65 7.69 -10.93
C GLY A 216 -0.73 6.56 -10.46
N ILE A 217 -0.72 5.43 -11.16
CA ILE A 217 0.03 4.23 -10.75
C ILE A 217 1.14 3.95 -11.78
N GLY A 218 2.38 3.86 -11.29
CA GLY A 218 3.53 3.49 -12.10
C GLY A 218 3.65 1.98 -12.32
N ALA A 219 4.44 1.60 -13.33
CA ALA A 219 4.79 0.21 -13.55
C ALA A 219 5.63 -0.33 -12.39
N ALA A 220 5.58 -1.64 -12.19
CA ALA A 220 6.47 -2.33 -11.25
C ALA A 220 7.91 -2.31 -11.80
N GLY A 221 8.89 -2.01 -10.96
CA GLY A 221 10.29 -2.02 -11.37
C GLY A 221 11.12 -1.03 -10.56
N SER A 222 11.95 -0.24 -11.26
CA SER A 222 12.75 0.80 -10.62
C SER A 222 11.85 1.90 -10.04
N PRO A 223 11.96 2.25 -8.74
CA PRO A 223 11.06 3.21 -8.11
C PRO A 223 11.10 4.61 -8.73
N ASP A 224 12.23 5.07 -9.25
CA ASP A 224 12.35 6.37 -9.92
C ASP A 224 11.52 6.42 -11.21
N ARG A 225 11.61 5.38 -12.04
CA ARG A 225 10.80 5.23 -13.26
C ARG A 225 9.33 5.09 -12.88
N SER A 226 9.03 4.23 -11.91
CA SER A 226 7.67 4.04 -11.40
C SER A 226 7.08 5.36 -10.92
N TRP A 227 7.86 6.19 -10.22
CA TRP A 227 7.42 7.50 -9.74
C TRP A 227 7.16 8.50 -10.87
N ARG A 228 8.05 8.60 -11.87
CA ARG A 228 7.81 9.44 -13.06
C ARG A 228 6.53 9.03 -13.79
N GLN A 229 6.33 7.72 -13.95
CA GLN A 229 5.14 7.15 -14.58
C GLN A 229 3.87 7.42 -13.76
N ALA A 230 3.93 7.24 -12.44
CA ALA A 230 2.82 7.50 -11.53
C ALA A 230 2.40 8.98 -11.58
N ARG A 231 3.37 9.90 -11.55
CA ARG A 231 3.10 11.34 -11.71
C ARG A 231 2.48 11.64 -13.06
N THR A 232 2.97 11.04 -14.13
CA THR A 232 2.40 11.19 -15.48
C THR A 232 0.95 10.72 -15.49
N ALA A 233 0.68 9.50 -15.03
CA ALA A 233 -0.66 8.93 -14.95
C ALA A 233 -1.63 9.77 -14.09
N LEU A 234 -1.14 10.37 -13.00
CA LEU A 234 -1.95 11.25 -12.15
C LEU A 234 -2.50 12.45 -12.93
N ARG A 235 -1.73 13.00 -13.89
CA ARG A 235 -2.15 14.12 -14.75
C ARG A 235 -3.27 13.73 -15.72
N PHE A 236 -3.40 12.44 -16.06
CA PHE A 236 -4.48 11.93 -16.90
C PHE A 236 -5.77 11.62 -16.12
N THR A 237 -5.75 11.73 -14.78
CA THR A 237 -6.96 11.45 -13.97
C THR A 237 -8.06 12.46 -14.27
N THR A 238 -9.30 11.97 -14.31
CA THR A 238 -10.50 12.78 -14.50
C THR A 238 -11.53 12.43 -13.41
N PRO A 239 -12.60 13.22 -13.22
CA PRO A 239 -13.68 12.83 -12.32
C PRO A 239 -14.31 11.47 -12.64
N ARG A 240 -14.30 11.05 -13.92
CA ARG A 240 -14.85 9.76 -14.38
C ARG A 240 -13.82 8.63 -14.34
N GLU A 241 -12.54 8.97 -14.40
CA GLU A 241 -11.41 8.06 -14.33
C GLU A 241 -10.40 8.56 -13.28
N PRO A 242 -10.73 8.43 -11.98
CA PRO A 242 -9.93 9.00 -10.91
C PRO A 242 -8.64 8.22 -10.65
N VAL A 243 -8.56 6.96 -11.11
CA VAL A 243 -7.39 6.10 -10.93
C VAL A 243 -6.90 5.62 -12.29
N VAL A 244 -5.68 6.01 -12.66
CA VAL A 244 -5.08 5.69 -13.96
C VAL A 244 -3.79 4.91 -13.74
N ARG A 245 -3.62 3.80 -14.46
CA ARG A 245 -2.32 3.11 -14.55
C ARG A 245 -1.56 3.66 -15.74
N HIS A 246 -0.28 3.94 -15.57
CA HIS A 246 0.57 4.39 -16.66
C HIS A 246 0.64 3.38 -17.81
N ASP A 247 0.66 2.09 -17.51
CA ASP A 247 0.73 1.02 -18.52
C ASP A 247 -0.51 1.01 -19.44
N ASP A 248 -1.65 1.49 -18.96
CA ASP A 248 -2.91 1.54 -19.72
C ASP A 248 -2.96 2.76 -20.67
N LEU A 249 -2.08 3.76 -20.51
CA LEU A 249 -2.06 4.97 -21.33
C LEU A 249 -1.52 4.75 -22.75
N GLY A 250 -0.60 3.78 -22.92
CA GLY A 250 0.08 3.55 -24.20
C GLY A 250 0.67 4.84 -24.79
N ALA A 251 0.36 5.13 -26.06
CA ALA A 251 0.86 6.31 -26.78
C ALA A 251 0.34 7.64 -26.22
N LEU A 252 -0.77 7.64 -25.47
CA LEU A 252 -1.29 8.88 -24.87
C LEU A 252 -0.31 9.49 -23.86
N ALA A 253 0.51 8.66 -23.20
CA ALA A 253 1.51 9.13 -22.25
C ALA A 253 2.49 10.15 -22.87
N LEU A 254 2.77 10.05 -24.17
CA LEU A 254 3.65 10.97 -24.90
C LEU A 254 3.12 12.41 -24.91
N LEU A 255 1.80 12.61 -24.77
CA LEU A 255 1.22 13.95 -24.68
C LEU A 255 1.69 14.70 -23.43
N ALA A 256 2.09 13.98 -22.38
CA ALA A 256 2.58 14.58 -21.14
C ALA A 256 3.98 15.20 -21.28
N ASP A 257 4.75 14.78 -22.28
CA ASP A 257 6.10 15.27 -22.58
C ASP A 257 6.08 16.52 -23.48
N ILE A 258 4.91 16.85 -24.07
CA ILE A 258 4.76 18.03 -24.91
C ILE A 258 4.91 19.29 -24.01
N PRO A 259 5.82 20.21 -24.35
CA PRO A 259 5.96 21.46 -23.61
C PRO A 259 4.64 22.24 -23.56
N ARG A 260 4.26 22.74 -22.39
CA ARG A 260 2.99 23.45 -22.18
C ARG A 260 2.79 24.65 -23.12
N GLY A 261 3.87 25.36 -23.47
CA GLY A 261 3.84 26.45 -24.45
C GLY A 261 3.40 25.97 -25.84
N ALA A 262 4.06 24.92 -26.35
CA ALA A 262 3.72 24.32 -27.64
C ALA A 262 2.30 23.75 -27.66
N ALA A 263 1.86 23.11 -26.57
CA ALA A 263 0.49 22.63 -26.44
C ALA A 263 -0.54 23.77 -26.47
N ARG A 264 -0.28 24.92 -25.84
CA ARG A 264 -1.18 26.10 -25.88
C ARG A 264 -1.27 26.75 -27.25
N GLU A 265 -0.18 26.74 -28.01
CA GLU A 265 -0.14 27.29 -29.37
C GLU A 265 -0.83 26.39 -30.40
N ASN A 266 -1.04 25.11 -30.07
CA ASN A 266 -1.77 24.20 -30.94
C ASN A 266 -3.23 24.67 -31.12
N ARG A 267 -3.67 24.75 -32.38
CA ARG A 267 -5.00 25.24 -32.76
C ARG A 267 -6.15 24.48 -32.09
N ASP A 268 -6.04 23.16 -31.98
CA ASP A 268 -7.12 22.32 -31.45
C ASP A 268 -7.22 22.47 -29.94
N VAL A 269 -6.07 22.47 -29.25
CA VAL A 269 -5.98 22.68 -27.80
C VAL A 269 -6.50 24.07 -27.42
N ALA A 270 -6.11 25.11 -28.17
CA ALA A 270 -6.63 26.46 -27.99
C ALA A 270 -8.14 26.56 -28.26
N ALA A 271 -8.67 25.73 -29.17
CA ALA A 271 -10.10 25.65 -29.43
C ALA A 271 -10.86 24.97 -28.30
N VAL A 272 -10.32 23.88 -27.73
CA VAL A 272 -10.87 23.25 -26.52
C VAL A 272 -10.90 24.24 -25.36
N ALA A 273 -9.87 25.09 -25.19
CA ALA A 273 -9.87 26.12 -24.16
C ALA A 273 -11.05 27.11 -24.31
N ARG A 274 -11.48 27.43 -25.54
CA ARG A 274 -12.68 28.25 -25.79
C ARG A 274 -13.97 27.50 -25.46
N VAL A 275 -14.04 26.20 -25.76
CA VAL A 275 -15.18 25.34 -25.36
C VAL A 275 -15.26 25.25 -23.84
N ALA A 276 -14.11 25.12 -23.17
CA ALA A 276 -14.01 25.03 -21.72
C ALA A 276 -14.46 26.29 -20.96
N ALA A 277 -14.58 27.43 -21.63
CA ALA A 277 -15.21 28.62 -21.06
C ALA A 277 -16.70 28.40 -20.69
N HIS A 278 -17.34 27.38 -21.27
CA HIS A 278 -18.71 26.99 -20.98
C HIS A 278 -18.73 25.55 -20.40
N PRO A 279 -18.92 25.38 -19.08
CA PRO A 279 -18.83 24.07 -18.43
C PRO A 279 -19.77 23.00 -19.02
N GLU A 280 -20.95 23.38 -19.48
CA GLU A 280 -21.89 22.46 -20.12
C GLU A 280 -21.39 21.93 -21.46
N ASP A 281 -20.72 22.77 -22.25
CA ASP A 281 -20.16 22.37 -23.54
C ASP A 281 -18.93 21.49 -23.34
N LEU A 282 -18.10 21.78 -22.34
CA LEU A 282 -16.98 20.91 -21.95
C LEU A 282 -17.47 19.55 -21.48
N ALA A 283 -18.49 19.49 -20.63
CA ALA A 283 -19.11 18.24 -20.20
C ALA A 283 -19.71 17.45 -21.38
N THR A 284 -20.31 18.16 -22.34
CA THR A 284 -20.87 17.55 -23.56
C THR A 284 -19.77 16.95 -24.45
N LEU A 285 -18.68 17.70 -24.67
CA LEU A 285 -17.51 17.22 -25.41
C LEU A 285 -16.87 16.02 -24.74
N ASP A 286 -16.66 16.06 -23.41
CA ASP A 286 -16.07 14.99 -22.64
C ASP A 286 -16.91 13.69 -22.68
N ALA A 287 -18.22 13.81 -22.51
CA ALA A 287 -19.14 12.68 -22.59
C ALA A 287 -19.16 12.06 -23.99
N TYR A 288 -19.14 12.89 -25.04
CA TYR A 288 -19.12 12.42 -26.41
C TYR A 288 -17.79 11.75 -26.78
N CYS A 289 -16.64 12.35 -26.44
CA CYS A 289 -15.32 11.76 -26.64
C CYS A 289 -15.17 10.40 -25.97
N ALA A 290 -15.74 10.21 -24.77
CA ALA A 290 -15.66 8.94 -24.06
C ALA A 290 -16.61 7.85 -24.59
N THR A 291 -17.72 8.22 -25.22
CA THR A 291 -18.75 7.25 -25.62
C THR A 291 -18.80 7.00 -27.13
N GLY A 292 -18.28 7.95 -27.93
CA GLY A 292 -18.40 7.97 -29.39
C GLY A 292 -19.85 7.99 -29.89
N SER A 293 -20.82 8.32 -29.04
CA SER A 293 -22.25 8.17 -29.34
C SER A 293 -23.08 9.26 -28.72
N LEU A 294 -23.90 9.94 -29.53
CA LEU A 294 -24.82 10.98 -29.05
C LEU A 294 -25.81 10.44 -28.03
N ARG A 295 -26.33 9.22 -28.24
CA ARG A 295 -27.29 8.59 -27.33
C ARG A 295 -26.66 8.27 -25.98
N ARG A 296 -25.49 7.61 -25.98
CA ARG A 296 -24.79 7.28 -24.73
C ARG A 296 -24.31 8.52 -23.99
N ALA A 297 -23.85 9.55 -24.71
CA ALA A 297 -23.50 10.84 -24.12
C ALA A 297 -24.74 11.53 -23.49
N ALA A 298 -25.89 11.47 -24.14
CA ALA A 298 -27.15 11.98 -23.61
C ALA A 298 -27.61 11.24 -22.35
N ASP A 299 -27.51 9.91 -22.36
CA ASP A 299 -27.81 9.08 -21.18
C ASP A 299 -26.88 9.44 -20.01
N LEU A 300 -25.58 9.62 -20.27
CA LEU A 300 -24.58 9.97 -19.27
C LEU A 300 -24.78 11.38 -18.69
N LEU A 301 -25.26 12.33 -19.50
CA LEU A 301 -25.52 13.71 -19.08
C LEU A 301 -26.95 13.91 -18.56
N HIS A 302 -27.79 12.89 -18.61
CA HIS A 302 -29.24 12.99 -18.34
C HIS A 302 -29.93 14.07 -19.18
N LEU A 303 -29.54 14.17 -20.47
CA LEU A 303 -30.09 15.12 -21.44
C LEU A 303 -30.86 14.39 -22.54
N HIS A 304 -31.68 15.14 -23.28
CA HIS A 304 -32.29 14.61 -24.49
C HIS A 304 -31.25 14.52 -25.63
N HIS A 305 -31.28 13.44 -26.41
CA HIS A 305 -30.30 13.20 -27.49
C HIS A 305 -30.22 14.35 -28.50
N SER A 306 -31.33 15.01 -28.82
CA SER A 306 -31.34 16.17 -29.73
C SER A 306 -30.62 17.40 -29.17
N SER A 307 -30.61 17.56 -27.84
CA SER A 307 -29.88 18.64 -27.17
C SER A 307 -28.37 18.41 -27.26
N VAL A 308 -27.93 17.17 -27.03
CA VAL A 308 -26.52 16.77 -27.19
C VAL A 308 -26.08 16.92 -28.65
N ALA A 309 -26.90 16.48 -29.61
CA ALA A 309 -26.61 16.64 -31.04
C ALA A 309 -26.37 18.10 -31.43
N ARG A 310 -27.27 19.01 -31.01
CA ARG A 310 -27.14 20.45 -31.28
C ARG A 310 -25.89 21.05 -30.64
N ARG A 311 -25.56 20.66 -29.40
CA ARG A 311 -24.33 21.13 -28.72
C ARG A 311 -23.07 20.61 -29.42
N ILE A 312 -23.03 19.34 -29.81
CA ILE A 312 -21.89 18.76 -30.53
C ILE A 312 -21.68 19.44 -31.89
N ASP A 313 -22.74 19.78 -32.62
CA ASP A 313 -22.64 20.57 -33.86
C ASP A 313 -22.01 21.96 -33.60
N GLN A 314 -22.44 22.66 -32.55
CA GLN A 314 -21.88 23.96 -32.18
C GLN A 314 -20.42 23.86 -31.69
N ILE A 315 -20.08 22.83 -30.93
CA ILE A 315 -18.71 22.54 -30.49
C ILE A 315 -17.84 22.23 -31.72
N GLY A 316 -18.32 21.44 -32.68
CA GLY A 316 -17.61 21.12 -33.91
C GLY A 316 -17.24 22.37 -34.72
N LYS A 317 -18.17 23.31 -34.86
CA LYS A 317 -17.91 24.64 -35.45
C LYS A 317 -16.84 25.43 -34.70
N THR A 318 -16.85 25.38 -33.37
CA THR A 318 -15.86 26.08 -32.52
C THR A 318 -14.46 25.47 -32.61
N LEU A 319 -14.38 24.14 -32.70
CA LEU A 319 -13.14 23.38 -32.87
C LEU A 319 -12.62 23.42 -34.31
N GLY A 320 -13.49 23.63 -35.30
CA GLY A 320 -13.18 23.41 -36.71
C GLY A 320 -12.96 21.92 -36.99
N ILE A 321 -13.74 21.06 -36.34
CA ILE A 321 -13.69 19.60 -36.45
C ILE A 321 -15.08 19.10 -36.86
N ASP A 322 -15.12 18.27 -37.89
CA ASP A 322 -16.30 17.49 -38.24
C ASP A 322 -16.32 16.19 -37.44
N PHE A 323 -17.29 16.05 -36.53
CA PHE A 323 -17.45 14.86 -35.70
C PHE A 323 -18.09 13.68 -36.42
N THR A 324 -18.61 13.87 -37.64
CA THR A 324 -19.12 12.77 -38.47
C THR A 324 -18.00 11.94 -39.07
N GLU A 325 -16.79 12.50 -39.17
CA GLU A 325 -15.60 11.78 -39.60
C GLU A 325 -14.95 11.02 -38.42
N PRO A 326 -14.53 9.76 -38.61
CA PRO A 326 -13.85 8.98 -37.55
C PRO A 326 -12.60 9.66 -36.97
N THR A 327 -11.87 10.38 -37.82
CA THR A 327 -10.69 11.18 -37.46
C THR A 327 -11.04 12.38 -36.58
N GLY A 328 -12.22 12.96 -36.75
CA GLY A 328 -12.66 14.13 -35.99
C GLY A 328 -12.82 13.83 -34.50
N LEU A 329 -13.46 12.71 -34.16
CA LEU A 329 -13.59 12.27 -32.77
C LEU A 329 -12.23 12.04 -32.10
N GLN A 330 -11.31 11.36 -32.79
CA GLN A 330 -9.97 11.08 -32.27
C GLN A 330 -9.18 12.38 -32.05
N ARG A 331 -9.21 13.28 -33.02
CA ARG A 331 -8.54 14.59 -32.95
C ARG A 331 -9.08 15.43 -31.78
N ALA A 332 -10.39 15.46 -31.59
CA ALA A 332 -11.01 16.16 -30.46
C ALA A 332 -10.65 15.53 -29.11
N ALA A 333 -10.61 14.19 -29.01
CA ALA A 333 -10.22 13.49 -27.79
C ALA A 333 -8.75 13.75 -27.41
N LEU A 334 -7.85 13.78 -28.41
CA LEU A 334 -6.45 14.14 -28.21
C LEU A 334 -6.29 15.60 -27.76
N ALA A 335 -6.99 16.53 -28.41
CA ALA A 335 -6.99 17.94 -28.04
C ALA A 335 -7.53 18.18 -26.63
N LEU A 336 -8.61 17.48 -26.25
CA LEU A 336 -9.20 17.55 -24.91
C LEU A 336 -8.21 17.03 -23.85
N THR A 337 -7.55 15.91 -24.13
CA THR A 337 -6.53 15.34 -23.24
C THR A 337 -5.34 16.28 -23.11
N ALA A 338 -4.80 16.80 -24.22
CA ALA A 338 -3.69 17.74 -24.20
C ALA A 338 -4.04 19.05 -23.47
N TRP A 339 -5.27 19.55 -23.62
CA TRP A 339 -5.75 20.71 -22.87
C TRP A 339 -5.78 20.45 -21.36
N ARG A 340 -6.29 19.30 -20.91
CA ARG A 340 -6.30 18.93 -19.48
C ARG A 340 -4.90 18.87 -18.86
N LEU A 341 -3.91 18.44 -19.63
CA LEU A 341 -2.51 18.36 -19.18
C LEU A 341 -1.86 19.75 -19.00
N LEU A 342 -2.53 20.84 -19.39
CA LEU A 342 -2.11 22.22 -19.10
C LEU A 342 -2.45 22.67 -17.67
N ASP A 343 -3.53 22.12 -17.11
CA ASP A 343 -4.14 22.50 -15.83
C ASP A 343 -3.75 21.48 -14.74
N ASP A 344 -2.50 21.55 -14.26
CA ASP A 344 -2.01 20.73 -13.14
C ASP A 344 -2.12 21.38 -11.78
#